data_AF-A0A9P0DKR6-F1
#
_entry.id   AF-A0A9P0DKR6-F1
#
_cell.length_a   1.000
_cell.length_b   1.000
_cell.length_c   1.000
_cell.angle_alpha   90.00
_cell.angle_beta   90.00
_cell.angle_gamma   90.00
#
_symmetry.space_group_name_H-M   'P 1'
#
loop_
_entity.id
_entity.type
_entity.pdbx_description
1 polymer ?
#
loop_
_entity_poly.entity_id
_entity_poly.type
_entity_poly.pdbx_seq_one_letter_code
_entity_poly.pdbx_strand_id
1 'polypeptide(L)'
;MNVNLVNRNFQNHCIFYKVFKTVLNQNLNTCRCLAVPVEEPRRYFCPSTRTKFVNSFAARLKRCYSTDKPAPPSNKLPPLSPDFRIVWPSLIKSIKNFILTTFIIKPYLDRDFNLSDFVSGSKRAVEVVSNKLSQGDYGSLEGLVTKDIIPTLQKTISLMSLGQREQLAINVEDIYFSFPYQVGIIFDDEENKDQKRFVEITMVYHSLKGLSTMRSRGDDPPLNMGMMPEYQKNISISNYRFIREFTKGVEGDWTVNLMNHFRPIDEETQE
;
A
#
# COMPACT_ATOMS: atom_id res chain seq x y z
N MET A 1 2.92 22.51 23.02
CA MET A 1 1.93 21.41 23.02
C MET A 1 1.95 20.73 21.66
N ASN A 2 2.77 19.69 21.46
CA ASN A 2 2.63 18.78 20.32
C ASN A 2 3.45 17.50 20.58
N VAL A 3 2.93 16.65 21.46
CA VAL A 3 3.52 15.35 21.81
C VAL A 3 2.40 14.31 21.71
N ASN A 4 1.84 14.05 20.53
CA ASN A 4 0.73 13.09 20.44
C ASN A 4 0.51 12.37 19.10
N LEU A 5 1.38 12.50 18.10
CA LEU A 5 1.27 11.72 16.86
C LEU A 5 2.22 10.50 16.83
N VAL A 6 3.47 10.68 17.28
CA VAL A 6 4.47 9.60 17.35
C VAL A 6 4.09 8.51 18.38
N ASN A 7 3.53 8.90 19.54
CA ASN A 7 3.14 7.95 20.59
C ASN A 7 1.90 7.12 20.24
N ARG A 8 0.97 7.66 19.43
CA ARG A 8 -0.21 6.91 18.96
C ARG A 8 0.18 5.84 17.94
N ASN A 9 1.17 6.11 17.09
CA ASN A 9 1.72 5.12 16.16
C ASN A 9 2.42 3.97 16.90
N PHE A 10 3.21 4.25 17.95
CA PHE A 10 3.83 3.20 18.76
C PHE A 10 2.84 2.39 19.59
N GLN A 11 1.81 3.01 20.17
CA GLN A 11 0.78 2.28 20.94
C GLN A 11 -0.06 1.37 20.06
N ASN A 12 -0.50 1.83 18.90
CA ASN A 12 -1.23 1.01 17.93
C ASN A 12 -0.35 -0.12 17.40
N HIS A 13 0.94 0.15 17.12
CA HIS A 13 1.93 -0.85 16.74
C HIS A 13 2.09 -1.94 17.83
N CYS A 14 2.21 -1.57 19.11
CA CYS A 14 2.36 -2.53 20.21
C CYS A 14 1.09 -3.35 20.47
N ILE A 15 -0.10 -2.75 20.36
CA ILE A 15 -1.37 -3.46 20.56
C ILE A 15 -1.61 -4.44 19.41
N PHE A 16 -1.38 -4.01 18.16
CA PHE A 16 -1.53 -4.91 17.01
C PHE A 16 -0.45 -5.97 16.95
N TYR A 17 0.80 -5.67 17.34
CA TYR A 17 1.86 -6.67 17.48
C TYR A 17 1.48 -7.76 18.50
N LYS A 18 0.82 -7.39 19.61
CA LYS A 18 0.29 -8.38 20.57
C LYS A 18 -0.84 -9.23 20.00
N VAL A 19 -1.77 -8.65 19.23
CA VAL A 19 -2.86 -9.39 18.57
C VAL A 19 -2.33 -10.31 17.47
N PHE A 20 -1.38 -9.84 16.67
CA PHE A 20 -0.69 -10.62 15.64
C PHE A 20 0.09 -11.80 16.27
N LYS A 21 0.72 -11.57 17.42
CA LYS A 21 1.38 -12.61 18.23
C LYS A 21 0.41 -13.70 18.71
N THR A 22 -0.84 -13.37 19.02
CA THR A 22 -1.85 -14.35 19.46
C THR A 22 -2.39 -15.20 18.31
N VAL A 23 -2.55 -14.61 17.12
CA VAL A 23 -3.09 -15.32 15.93
C VAL A 23 -2.06 -16.30 15.33
N LEU A 24 -0.76 -16.02 15.47
CA LEU A 24 0.31 -16.88 14.95
C LEU A 24 0.81 -17.95 15.93
N ASN A 25 0.45 -17.90 17.22
CA ASN A 25 0.98 -18.82 18.24
C ASN A 25 0.29 -20.19 18.30
N GLN A 26 -0.49 -20.57 17.29
CA GLN A 26 -1.15 -21.87 17.28
C GLN A 26 -0.33 -22.99 16.62
N ASN A 27 0.84 -22.72 16.05
CA ASN A 27 1.67 -23.81 15.53
C ASN A 27 3.18 -23.51 15.63
N LEU A 28 3.91 -24.58 16.00
CA LEU A 28 5.36 -24.79 15.94
C LEU A 28 6.15 -24.53 17.24
N ASN A 29 6.18 -25.60 18.03
CA ASN A 29 7.23 -25.93 18.99
C ASN A 29 8.60 -26.07 18.30
N THR A 30 9.61 -25.50 18.96
CA THR A 30 11.00 -25.99 19.09
C THR A 30 11.76 -26.40 17.84
N CYS A 31 12.85 -25.68 17.52
CA CYS A 31 14.21 -26.19 17.76
C CYS A 31 15.30 -25.13 17.55
N ARG A 32 16.38 -25.27 18.33
CA ARG A 32 17.54 -24.39 18.47
C ARG A 32 18.71 -24.82 17.56
N CYS A 33 19.69 -23.90 17.48
CA CYS A 33 21.14 -24.08 17.21
C CYS A 33 21.56 -23.82 15.75
N LEU A 34 22.71 -23.22 15.42
CA LEU A 34 23.85 -22.60 16.13
C LEU A 34 24.65 -21.79 15.07
N ALA A 35 25.36 -20.74 15.48
CA ALA A 35 26.13 -19.82 14.62
C ALA A 35 27.58 -20.26 14.39
N VAL A 36 28.19 -19.87 13.26
CA VAL A 36 29.65 -19.61 13.09
C VAL A 36 29.87 -18.56 11.97
N PRO A 37 30.75 -17.54 12.13
CA PRO A 37 31.09 -16.52 11.12
C PRO A 37 32.43 -16.77 10.40
N VAL A 38 32.67 -16.12 9.25
CA VAL A 38 33.98 -16.10 8.55
C VAL A 38 34.32 -14.67 8.05
N GLU A 39 35.62 -14.33 8.20
CA GLU A 39 36.30 -13.04 8.10
C GLU A 39 36.62 -12.49 6.68
N GLU A 40 37.01 -11.20 6.66
CA GLU A 40 37.53 -10.34 5.55
C GLU A 40 38.92 -10.74 4.99
N PRO A 41 39.38 -10.08 3.88
CA PRO A 41 40.80 -9.82 3.69
C PRO A 41 41.18 -8.33 3.50
N ARG A 42 42.43 -8.02 3.90
CA ARG A 42 43.11 -6.71 3.94
C ARG A 42 43.72 -6.25 2.60
N ARG A 43 43.66 -4.92 2.43
CA ARG A 43 44.66 -3.90 1.96
C ARG A 43 45.89 -4.31 1.13
N TYR A 44 46.18 -3.49 0.10
CA TYR A 44 47.55 -3.05 -0.26
C TYR A 44 47.61 -1.56 -0.68
N PHE A 45 48.81 -1.01 -0.54
CA PHE A 45 49.21 0.40 -0.43
C PHE A 45 49.64 1.08 -1.77
N CYS A 46 49.59 2.42 -1.75
CA CYS A 46 50.15 3.51 -2.60
C CYS A 46 51.63 3.34 -3.09
N PRO A 47 52.21 4.17 -4.01
CA PRO A 47 52.23 5.66 -3.89
C PRO A 47 52.40 6.59 -5.15
N SER A 48 52.11 7.86 -4.85
CA SER A 48 52.44 9.19 -5.42
C SER A 48 53.31 9.40 -6.68
N THR A 49 52.98 10.47 -7.43
CA THR A 49 53.96 11.52 -7.79
C THR A 49 53.30 12.88 -8.12
N ARG A 50 54.09 13.96 -7.98
CA ARG A 50 53.73 15.38 -7.87
C ARG A 50 54.57 16.18 -8.88
N THR A 51 54.00 17.07 -9.70
CA THR A 51 54.75 18.22 -10.30
C THR A 51 53.83 19.38 -10.74
N LYS A 52 54.44 20.55 -10.97
CA LYS A 52 54.02 21.93 -10.72
C LYS A 52 53.57 22.72 -11.98
N PHE A 53 52.69 23.71 -11.75
CA PHE A 53 52.61 25.11 -12.29
C PHE A 53 52.85 25.44 -13.78
N VAL A 54 51.88 26.11 -14.42
CA VAL A 54 52.09 27.30 -15.29
C VAL A 54 50.84 28.19 -15.31
N ASN A 55 51.04 29.51 -15.45
CA ASN A 55 50.06 30.60 -15.32
C ASN A 55 49.43 31.09 -16.65
N SER A 56 48.16 31.51 -16.52
CA SER A 56 47.51 32.70 -17.10
C SER A 56 46.90 32.74 -18.51
N PHE A 57 45.86 33.57 -18.57
CA PHE A 57 45.09 34.13 -19.69
C PHE A 57 44.01 33.24 -20.34
N ALA A 58 42.79 33.31 -19.80
CA ALA A 58 41.57 33.16 -20.59
C ALA A 58 40.47 34.08 -20.06
N ALA A 59 39.95 34.90 -20.97
CA ALA A 59 38.90 35.86 -20.76
C ALA A 59 37.64 35.23 -20.15
N ARG A 60 37.00 35.99 -19.26
CA ARG A 60 35.80 35.64 -18.49
C ARG A 60 34.58 35.58 -19.41
N LEU A 61 34.41 34.48 -20.14
CA LEU A 61 33.08 34.06 -20.60
C LEU A 61 32.43 33.31 -19.44
N LYS A 62 31.49 33.95 -18.74
CA LYS A 62 30.57 33.27 -17.82
C LYS A 62 29.69 32.35 -18.66
N ARG A 63 30.18 31.14 -18.94
CA ARG A 63 29.36 30.02 -19.40
C ARG A 63 28.57 29.57 -18.17
N CYS A 64 27.28 29.91 -18.12
CA CYS A 64 26.35 29.37 -17.15
C CYS A 64 26.19 27.87 -17.42
N TYR A 65 27.01 27.05 -16.77
CA TYR A 65 26.67 25.65 -16.60
C TYR A 65 25.62 25.61 -15.50
N SER A 66 24.36 25.30 -15.85
CA SER A 66 23.45 24.79 -14.84
C SER A 66 24.06 23.47 -14.38
N THR A 67 24.66 23.44 -13.19
CA THR A 67 24.93 22.19 -12.48
C THR A 67 23.63 21.70 -11.86
N ASP A 68 22.58 21.58 -12.67
CA ASP A 68 21.51 20.65 -12.36
C ASP A 68 22.09 19.28 -12.66
N LYS A 69 22.78 18.69 -11.68
CA LYS A 69 22.82 17.23 -11.62
C LYS A 69 21.35 16.83 -11.58
N PRO A 70 20.79 16.14 -12.59
CA PRO A 70 19.43 15.66 -12.47
C PRO A 70 19.41 14.83 -11.19
N ALA A 71 18.59 15.25 -10.22
CA ALA A 71 18.32 14.42 -9.06
C ALA A 71 17.96 13.04 -9.60
N PRO A 72 18.49 11.95 -9.01
CA PRO A 72 18.15 10.61 -9.47
C PRO A 72 16.62 10.51 -9.57
N PRO A 73 16.08 9.89 -10.63
CA PRO A 73 14.64 9.81 -10.83
C PRO A 73 14.01 9.25 -9.55
N SER A 74 13.12 10.04 -8.95
CA SER A 74 12.48 9.66 -7.70
C SER A 74 11.61 8.43 -7.96
N ASN A 75 11.94 7.31 -7.33
CA ASN A 75 11.17 6.07 -7.41
C ASN A 75 9.89 6.12 -6.55
N LYS A 76 9.60 7.25 -5.91
CA LYS A 76 8.42 7.47 -5.07
C LYS A 76 7.15 7.50 -5.94
N LEU A 77 6.11 6.79 -5.51
CA LEU A 77 4.83 6.79 -6.20
C LEU A 77 4.09 8.13 -5.99
N PRO A 78 3.62 8.79 -7.06
CA PRO A 78 2.66 9.89 -6.88
C PRO A 78 1.35 9.31 -6.31
N PRO A 79 0.74 9.96 -5.31
CA PRO A 79 -0.50 9.46 -4.73
C PRO A 79 -1.63 9.51 -5.75
N LEU A 80 -2.40 8.42 -5.83
CA LEU A 80 -3.63 8.39 -6.64
C LEU A 80 -4.77 9.15 -5.96
N SER A 81 -4.75 9.22 -4.62
CA SER A 81 -5.71 9.97 -3.79
C SER A 81 -5.01 10.42 -2.50
N PRO A 82 -4.56 11.70 -2.41
CA PRO A 82 -3.67 12.17 -1.35
C PRO A 82 -4.20 11.97 0.07
N ASP A 83 -5.48 12.25 0.30
CA ASP A 83 -6.13 12.17 1.62
C ASP A 83 -6.53 10.74 2.02
N PHE A 84 -6.33 9.76 1.13
CA PHE A 84 -6.73 8.36 1.33
C PHE A 84 -5.53 7.50 1.78
N ARG A 85 -4.90 7.91 2.88
CA ARG A 85 -3.75 7.22 3.50
C ARG A 85 -4.10 6.67 4.87
N ILE A 86 -4.39 5.38 4.89
CA ILE A 86 -4.62 4.57 6.08
C ILE A 86 -3.54 3.48 6.10
N VAL A 87 -2.94 3.26 7.26
CA VAL A 87 -1.88 2.26 7.46
C VAL A 87 -2.35 1.21 8.47
N TRP A 88 -2.91 1.67 9.59
CA TRP A 88 -3.25 0.82 10.72
C TRP A 88 -4.76 0.77 10.98
N PRO A 89 -5.25 -0.37 11.48
CA PRO A 89 -6.64 -0.52 11.90
C PRO A 89 -6.98 0.35 13.11
N SER A 90 -8.29 0.60 13.29
CA SER A 90 -8.83 1.34 14.43
C SER A 90 -9.82 0.46 15.18
N LEU A 91 -9.56 0.17 16.45
CA LEU A 91 -10.42 -0.71 17.27
C LEU A 91 -11.88 -0.22 17.34
N ILE A 92 -12.07 1.09 17.50
CA ILE A 92 -13.41 1.69 17.53
C ILE A 92 -14.12 1.48 16.19
N LYS A 93 -13.39 1.63 15.06
CA LYS A 93 -13.95 1.34 13.74
C LYS A 93 -14.25 -0.14 13.56
N SER A 94 -13.39 -1.05 14.05
CA SER A 94 -13.67 -2.49 13.99
C SER A 94 -14.98 -2.87 14.68
N ILE A 95 -15.24 -2.29 15.86
CA ILE A 95 -16.52 -2.50 16.57
C ILE A 95 -17.69 -1.93 15.75
N LYS A 96 -17.56 -0.70 15.25
CA LYS A 96 -18.59 -0.09 14.39
C LYS A 96 -18.86 -0.91 13.13
N ASN A 97 -17.81 -1.41 12.48
CA ASN A 97 -17.91 -2.23 11.28
C ASN A 97 -18.63 -3.55 11.59
N PHE A 98 -18.31 -4.19 12.72
CA PHE A 98 -19.00 -5.40 13.17
C PHE A 98 -20.50 -5.15 13.42
N ILE A 99 -20.85 -4.03 14.07
CA ILE A 99 -22.25 -3.66 14.30
C ILE A 99 -22.98 -3.42 12.98
N LEU A 100 -22.41 -2.62 12.07
CA LEU A 100 -23.05 -2.31 10.79
C LEU A 100 -23.23 -3.55 9.92
N THR A 101 -22.23 -4.42 9.84
CA THR A 101 -22.32 -5.65 9.05
C THR A 101 -23.34 -6.62 9.62
N THR A 102 -23.34 -6.84 10.95
CA THR A 102 -24.21 -7.81 11.62
C THR A 102 -25.66 -7.34 11.73
N PHE A 103 -25.88 -6.07 12.05
CA PHE A 103 -27.21 -5.56 12.39
C PHE A 103 -27.85 -4.72 11.29
N ILE A 104 -27.11 -4.29 10.26
CA ILE A 104 -27.67 -3.48 9.18
C ILE A 104 -27.55 -4.18 7.82
N ILE A 105 -26.32 -4.45 7.36
CA ILE A 105 -26.09 -5.00 6.00
C ILE A 105 -26.74 -6.37 5.89
N LYS A 106 -26.39 -7.31 6.78
CA LYS A 106 -26.90 -8.66 6.73
C LYS A 106 -28.43 -8.77 6.80
N PRO A 107 -29.12 -8.13 7.77
CA PRO A 107 -30.57 -8.28 7.86
C PRO A 107 -31.37 -7.48 6.82
N TYR A 108 -30.90 -6.31 6.36
CA TYR A 108 -31.73 -5.38 5.58
C TYR A 108 -31.26 -5.14 4.14
N LEU A 109 -30.00 -5.41 3.81
CA LEU A 109 -29.44 -5.13 2.48
C LEU A 109 -29.09 -6.42 1.73
N ASP A 110 -28.40 -7.35 2.40
CA ASP A 110 -27.90 -8.58 1.78
C ASP A 110 -27.78 -9.70 2.82
N ARG A 111 -28.73 -10.64 2.81
CA ARG A 111 -28.81 -11.74 3.79
C ARG A 111 -27.63 -12.69 3.75
N ASP A 112 -27.01 -12.81 2.59
CA ASP A 112 -25.90 -13.73 2.35
C ASP A 112 -24.55 -13.02 2.53
N PHE A 113 -24.55 -11.73 2.87
CA PHE A 113 -23.33 -10.97 3.08
C PHE A 113 -22.50 -11.54 4.24
N ASN A 114 -21.23 -11.77 3.93
CA ASN A 114 -20.20 -12.16 4.88
C ASN A 114 -18.94 -11.32 4.66
N LEU A 115 -18.48 -10.65 5.73
CA LEU A 115 -17.31 -9.79 5.67
C LEU A 115 -16.02 -10.58 5.36
N SER A 116 -15.89 -11.82 5.83
CA SER A 116 -14.73 -12.66 5.56
C SER A 116 -14.63 -13.05 4.08
N ASP A 117 -15.77 -13.38 3.47
CA ASP A 117 -15.85 -13.74 2.05
C ASP A 117 -15.56 -12.51 1.19
N PHE A 118 -16.08 -11.34 1.60
CA PHE A 118 -15.74 -10.06 0.99
C PHE A 118 -14.24 -9.74 1.08
N VAL A 119 -13.60 -9.93 2.24
CA VAL A 119 -12.14 -9.71 2.39
C VAL A 119 -11.36 -10.63 1.45
N SER A 120 -11.79 -11.88 1.28
CA SER A 120 -11.14 -12.83 0.37
C SER A 120 -11.31 -12.45 -1.10
N GLY A 121 -12.53 -12.10 -1.51
CA GLY A 121 -12.81 -11.66 -2.88
C GLY A 121 -12.14 -10.33 -3.23
N SER A 122 -12.12 -9.38 -2.29
CA SER A 122 -11.52 -8.05 -2.50
C SER A 122 -10.01 -8.10 -2.75
N LYS A 123 -9.27 -9.04 -2.15
CA LYS A 123 -7.85 -9.26 -2.47
C LYS A 123 -7.63 -9.57 -3.95
N ARG A 124 -8.47 -10.45 -4.52
CA ARG A 124 -8.39 -10.82 -5.94
C ARG A 124 -8.79 -9.66 -6.84
N ALA A 125 -9.82 -8.91 -6.47
CA ALA A 125 -10.21 -7.69 -7.18
C ALA A 125 -9.08 -6.65 -7.21
N VAL A 126 -8.39 -6.44 -6.10
CA VAL A 126 -7.22 -5.55 -6.02
C VAL A 126 -6.09 -6.01 -6.94
N GLU A 127 -5.76 -7.30 -6.93
CA GLU A 127 -4.76 -7.84 -7.86
C GLU A 127 -5.14 -7.53 -9.32
N VAL A 128 -6.37 -7.82 -9.73
CA VAL A 128 -6.82 -7.55 -11.11
C VAL A 128 -6.75 -6.06 -11.44
N VAL A 129 -7.36 -5.20 -10.63
CA VAL A 129 -7.40 -3.74 -10.87
C VAL A 129 -5.98 -3.17 -10.91
N SER A 130 -5.13 -3.54 -9.96
CA SER A 130 -3.76 -3.04 -9.87
C SER A 130 -2.89 -3.45 -11.07
N ASN A 131 -3.05 -4.68 -11.57
CA ASN A 131 -2.35 -5.16 -12.76
C ASN A 131 -2.85 -4.49 -14.04
N LYS A 132 -4.15 -4.22 -14.17
CA LYS A 132 -4.69 -3.45 -15.30
C LYS A 132 -4.17 -2.01 -15.30
N LEU A 133 -4.06 -1.39 -14.13
CA LEU A 133 -3.48 -0.05 -13.97
C LEU A 133 -2.00 0.00 -14.32
N SER A 134 -1.21 -0.98 -13.88
CA SER A 134 0.24 -1.04 -14.20
C SER A 134 0.48 -1.19 -15.71
N GLN A 135 -0.41 -1.89 -16.41
CA GLN A 135 -0.39 -2.09 -17.87
C GLN A 135 -0.97 -0.89 -18.66
N GLY A 136 -1.67 0.04 -18.01
CA GLY A 136 -2.40 1.12 -18.70
C GLY A 136 -3.63 0.65 -19.48
N ASP A 137 -4.19 -0.51 -19.15
CA ASP A 137 -5.39 -1.08 -19.77
C ASP A 137 -6.65 -0.54 -19.08
N TYR A 138 -7.01 0.70 -19.42
CA TYR A 138 -8.17 1.38 -18.82
C TYR A 138 -9.52 0.87 -19.34
N GLY A 139 -9.56 0.28 -20.54
CA GLY A 139 -10.79 -0.29 -21.10
C GLY A 139 -11.28 -1.47 -20.26
N SER A 140 -10.36 -2.33 -19.82
CA SER A 140 -10.69 -3.47 -18.95
C SER A 140 -11.00 -3.08 -17.49
N LEU A 141 -10.89 -1.80 -17.12
CA LEU A 141 -11.29 -1.32 -15.79
C LEU A 141 -12.79 -0.99 -15.72
N GLU A 142 -13.46 -0.86 -16.86
CA GLU A 142 -14.92 -0.65 -16.89
C GLU A 142 -15.63 -1.80 -16.17
N GLY A 143 -16.51 -1.45 -15.22
CA GLY A 143 -17.20 -2.43 -14.38
C GLY A 143 -16.38 -2.97 -13.20
N LEU A 144 -15.07 -2.73 -13.14
CA LEU A 144 -14.24 -3.01 -11.95
C LEU A 144 -14.06 -1.77 -11.08
N VAL A 145 -14.05 -0.59 -11.71
CA VAL A 145 -13.96 0.71 -11.06
C VAL A 145 -15.13 1.59 -11.47
N THR A 146 -15.46 2.57 -10.65
CA THR A 146 -16.48 3.55 -11.01
C THR A 146 -15.97 4.49 -12.12
N LYS A 147 -16.87 4.89 -13.02
CA LYS A 147 -16.50 5.63 -14.24
C LYS A 147 -15.87 7.00 -13.95
N ASP A 148 -16.21 7.61 -12.81
CA ASP A 148 -15.73 8.92 -12.38
C ASP A 148 -14.24 8.95 -12.04
N ILE A 149 -13.65 7.81 -11.61
CA ILE A 149 -12.24 7.80 -11.23
C ILE A 149 -11.28 7.52 -12.39
N ILE A 150 -11.76 6.94 -13.50
CA ILE A 150 -10.93 6.54 -14.65
C ILE A 150 -10.10 7.73 -15.20
N PRO A 151 -10.68 8.93 -15.45
CA PRO A 151 -9.91 10.05 -15.99
C PRO A 151 -8.78 10.51 -15.05
N THR A 152 -9.04 10.48 -13.75
CA THR A 152 -8.06 10.84 -12.72
C THR A 152 -6.92 9.82 -12.67
N LEU A 153 -7.23 8.52 -12.76
CA LEU A 153 -6.22 7.45 -12.80
C LEU A 153 -5.36 7.55 -14.06
N GLN A 154 -5.98 7.77 -15.22
CA GLN A 154 -5.29 7.95 -16.49
C GLN A 154 -4.29 9.11 -16.42
N LYS A 155 -4.73 10.27 -15.92
CA LYS A 155 -3.87 11.43 -15.75
C LYS A 155 -2.69 11.13 -14.83
N THR A 156 -2.95 10.56 -13.64
CA THR A 156 -1.88 10.32 -12.65
C THR A 156 -0.89 9.25 -13.11
N ILE A 157 -1.37 8.16 -13.72
CA ILE A 157 -0.50 7.08 -14.23
C ILE A 157 0.28 7.52 -15.47
N SER A 158 -0.27 8.42 -16.31
CA SER A 158 0.45 8.97 -17.46
C SER A 158 1.73 9.71 -17.06
N LEU A 159 1.76 10.27 -15.84
CA LEU A 159 2.91 10.98 -15.26
C LEU A 159 3.93 10.05 -14.59
N MET A 160 3.59 8.77 -14.39
CA MET A 160 4.48 7.79 -13.79
C MET A 160 5.48 7.21 -14.80
N SER A 161 6.71 6.98 -14.36
CA SER A 161 7.71 6.19 -15.07
C SER A 161 7.30 4.71 -15.14
N LEU A 162 7.91 3.94 -16.05
CA LEU A 162 7.66 2.50 -16.15
C LEU A 162 7.89 1.78 -14.80
N GLY A 163 8.99 2.09 -14.12
CA GLY A 163 9.30 1.50 -12.82
C GLY A 163 8.30 1.87 -11.72
N GLN A 164 7.71 3.07 -11.77
CA GLN A 164 6.62 3.45 -10.86
C GLN A 164 5.33 2.69 -11.19
N ARG A 165 4.99 2.50 -12.47
CA ARG A 165 3.80 1.72 -12.86
C ARG A 165 3.93 0.26 -12.45
N GLU A 166 5.10 -0.34 -12.59
CA GLU A 166 5.38 -1.71 -12.13
C GLU A 166 5.27 -1.88 -10.62
N GLN A 167 5.41 -0.80 -9.83
CA GLN A 167 5.18 -0.85 -8.38
C GLN A 167 3.70 -0.85 -8.01
N LEU A 168 2.79 -0.46 -8.93
CA LEU A 168 1.35 -0.55 -8.68
C LEU A 168 0.85 -1.99 -8.70
N ALA A 169 1.51 -2.88 -9.45
CA ALA A 169 1.09 -4.27 -9.59
C ALA A 169 1.18 -5.00 -8.26
N ILE A 170 0.05 -5.53 -7.78
CA ILE A 170 -0.04 -6.34 -6.57
C ILE A 170 -0.27 -7.79 -6.97
N ASN A 171 0.41 -8.71 -6.30
CA ASN A 171 0.10 -10.14 -6.32
C ASN A 171 -0.62 -10.50 -5.01
N VAL A 172 -1.72 -11.25 -5.08
CA VAL A 172 -2.47 -11.67 -3.88
C VAL A 172 -1.59 -12.45 -2.89
N GLU A 173 -0.65 -13.25 -3.39
CA GLU A 173 0.25 -14.07 -2.58
C GLU A 173 1.34 -13.24 -1.87
N ASP A 174 1.56 -12.01 -2.35
CA ASP A 174 2.47 -11.05 -1.73
C ASP A 174 1.78 -10.25 -0.60
N ILE A 175 0.46 -10.35 -0.45
CA ILE A 175 -0.30 -9.70 0.64
C ILE A 175 -0.13 -10.50 1.93
N TYR A 176 0.63 -9.97 2.88
CA TYR A 176 0.87 -10.63 4.18
C TYR A 176 -0.10 -10.17 5.27
N PHE A 177 -0.71 -8.98 5.13
CA PHE A 177 -1.67 -8.45 6.10
C PHE A 177 -2.71 -7.57 5.42
N SER A 178 -3.97 -7.71 5.82
CA SER A 178 -5.07 -6.92 5.28
C SER A 178 -6.21 -6.80 6.29
N PHE A 179 -6.93 -5.69 6.28
CA PHE A 179 -8.08 -5.50 7.15
C PHE A 179 -9.11 -4.53 6.58
N PRO A 180 -10.41 -4.69 6.90
CA PRO A 180 -11.42 -3.69 6.65
C PRO A 180 -11.25 -2.53 7.66
N TYR A 181 -10.97 -1.34 7.14
CA TYR A 181 -10.84 -0.15 7.98
C TYR A 181 -12.19 0.46 8.32
N GLN A 182 -13.07 0.62 7.34
CA GLN A 182 -14.35 1.31 7.52
C GLN A 182 -15.42 0.68 6.64
N VAL A 183 -16.58 0.44 7.24
CA VAL A 183 -17.83 0.12 6.54
C VAL A 183 -18.76 1.32 6.68
N GLY A 184 -19.28 1.80 5.56
CA GLY A 184 -20.21 2.94 5.46
C GLY A 184 -21.48 2.54 4.74
N ILE A 185 -22.58 3.21 5.07
CA ILE A 185 -23.85 3.09 4.37
C ILE A 185 -24.29 4.50 4.01
N ILE A 186 -24.64 4.71 2.75
CA ILE A 186 -25.11 5.97 2.21
C ILE A 186 -26.57 5.79 1.82
N PHE A 187 -27.43 6.67 2.32
CA PHE A 187 -28.83 6.76 1.96
C PHE A 187 -29.02 8.01 1.10
N ASP A 188 -29.58 7.84 -0.08
CA ASP A 188 -30.01 8.96 -0.94
C ASP A 188 -31.50 9.17 -0.69
N ASP A 189 -31.81 10.10 0.22
CA ASP A 189 -33.18 10.40 0.67
C ASP A 189 -33.81 11.50 -0.21
N GLU A 190 -33.81 11.32 -1.53
CA GLU A 190 -34.61 12.19 -2.41
C GLU A 190 -36.10 11.85 -2.27
N GLU A 191 -36.90 12.83 -1.81
CA GLU A 191 -38.32 12.70 -1.40
C GLU A 191 -39.29 12.11 -2.46
N ASN A 192 -38.85 11.84 -3.69
CA ASN A 192 -39.71 11.39 -4.80
C ASN A 192 -39.09 10.29 -5.69
N LYS A 193 -38.03 9.61 -5.25
CA LYS A 193 -37.40 8.49 -5.98
C LYS A 193 -37.23 7.27 -5.08
N ASP A 194 -36.97 6.11 -5.68
CA ASP A 194 -36.55 4.93 -4.91
C ASP A 194 -35.36 5.30 -4.03
N GLN A 195 -35.48 5.04 -2.73
CA GLN A 195 -34.44 5.34 -1.74
C GLN A 195 -33.17 4.57 -2.12
N LYS A 196 -32.17 5.26 -2.68
CA LYS A 196 -30.95 4.59 -3.08
C LYS A 196 -30.11 4.28 -1.86
N ARG A 197 -29.49 3.11 -1.88
CA ARG A 197 -28.67 2.62 -0.77
C ARG A 197 -27.35 2.15 -1.31
N PHE A 198 -26.26 2.71 -0.80
CA PHE A 198 -24.93 2.27 -1.14
C PHE A 198 -24.21 1.78 0.11
N VAL A 199 -23.43 0.72 -0.03
CA VAL A 199 -22.49 0.30 1.00
C VAL A 199 -21.09 0.56 0.49
N GLU A 200 -20.27 1.18 1.34
CA GLU A 200 -18.84 1.37 1.09
C GLU A 200 -18.02 0.53 2.07
N ILE A 201 -16.97 -0.13 1.58
CA ILE A 201 -16.00 -0.84 2.41
C ILE A 201 -14.59 -0.40 2.02
N THR A 202 -13.91 0.27 2.94
CA THR A 202 -12.49 0.61 2.80
C THR A 202 -11.63 -0.52 3.33
N MET A 203 -10.83 -1.09 2.43
CA MET A 203 -9.83 -2.12 2.71
C MET A 203 -8.42 -1.52 2.67
N VAL A 204 -7.56 -2.04 3.53
CA VAL A 204 -6.13 -1.74 3.57
C VAL A 204 -5.35 -3.03 3.39
N TYR A 205 -4.38 -3.03 2.48
CA TYR A 205 -3.52 -4.17 2.16
C TYR A 205 -2.07 -3.79 2.38
N HIS A 206 -1.34 -4.67 3.05
CA HIS A 206 0.09 -4.61 3.22
C HIS A 206 0.71 -5.74 2.41
N SER A 207 1.54 -5.37 1.44
CA SER A 207 2.13 -6.30 0.49
C SER A 207 3.66 -6.21 0.58
N LEU A 208 4.32 -7.36 0.53
CA LEU A 208 5.77 -7.47 0.45
C LEU A 208 6.14 -8.02 -0.93
N LYS A 209 6.70 -7.18 -1.79
CA LYS A 209 7.06 -7.58 -3.16
C LYS A 209 8.04 -8.76 -3.14
N GLY A 210 7.65 -9.86 -3.80
CA GLY A 210 8.46 -11.07 -3.89
C GLY A 210 8.28 -12.06 -2.73
N LEU A 211 7.36 -11.81 -1.80
CA LEU A 211 7.05 -12.73 -0.69
C LEU A 211 6.64 -14.12 -1.19
N SER A 212 5.80 -14.20 -2.21
CA SER A 212 5.43 -15.46 -2.87
C SER A 212 6.64 -16.23 -3.38
N THR A 213 7.62 -15.52 -3.95
CA THR A 213 8.88 -16.11 -4.43
C THR A 213 9.74 -16.59 -3.26
N MET A 214 9.84 -15.83 -2.17
CA MET A 214 10.55 -16.25 -0.95
C MET A 214 9.96 -17.53 -0.38
N ARG A 215 8.63 -17.57 -0.19
CA ARG A 215 7.93 -18.77 0.29
C ARG A 215 8.15 -19.99 -0.60
N SER A 216 8.14 -19.80 -1.93
CA SER A 216 8.39 -20.89 -2.87
C SER A 216 9.81 -21.49 -2.76
N ARG A 217 10.78 -20.73 -2.23
CA ARG A 217 12.16 -21.16 -1.98
C ARG A 217 12.37 -21.74 -0.59
N GLY A 218 11.34 -21.72 0.26
CA GLY A 218 11.42 -22.13 1.67
C GLY A 218 11.89 -21.01 2.61
N ASP A 219 11.95 -19.77 2.12
CA ASP A 219 12.29 -18.61 2.95
C ASP A 219 10.99 -17.99 3.50
N ASP A 220 10.79 -18.10 4.81
CA ASP A 220 9.69 -17.42 5.51
C ASP A 220 10.21 -16.15 6.20
N PRO A 221 9.78 -14.95 5.75
CA PRO A 221 10.17 -13.71 6.40
C PRO A 221 9.74 -13.68 7.87
N PRO A 222 10.57 -13.10 8.76
CA PRO A 222 10.28 -13.08 10.17
C PRO A 222 9.10 -12.15 10.48
N LEU A 223 8.39 -12.41 11.58
CA LEU A 223 7.19 -11.65 11.96
C LEU A 223 7.44 -10.15 12.15
N ASN A 224 8.67 -9.76 12.48
CA ASN A 224 9.10 -8.37 12.62
C ASN A 224 9.68 -7.77 11.33
N MET A 225 9.45 -8.37 10.15
CA MET A 225 9.96 -7.89 8.86
C MET A 225 9.65 -6.41 8.58
N GLY A 226 8.53 -5.87 9.08
CA GLY A 226 8.20 -4.44 8.95
C GLY A 226 9.19 -3.49 9.64
N MET A 227 9.97 -3.99 10.61
CA MET A 227 11.01 -3.24 11.34
C MET A 227 12.41 -3.42 10.74
N MET A 228 12.55 -4.30 9.74
CA MET A 228 13.83 -4.70 9.19
C MET A 228 14.11 -3.95 7.89
N PRO A 229 15.22 -3.18 7.79
CA PRO A 229 15.52 -2.35 6.62
C PRO A 229 15.57 -3.13 5.30
N GLU A 230 15.98 -4.39 5.32
CA GLU A 230 16.03 -5.22 4.10
C GLU A 230 14.66 -5.46 3.45
N TYR A 231 13.58 -5.48 4.24
CA TYR A 231 12.21 -5.73 3.77
C TYR A 231 11.43 -4.42 3.56
N GLN A 232 11.70 -3.38 4.35
CA GLN A 232 10.98 -2.09 4.29
C GLN A 232 10.93 -1.49 2.89
N LYS A 233 12.02 -1.61 2.10
CA LYS A 233 12.07 -1.14 0.71
C LYS A 233 11.08 -1.83 -0.24
N ASN A 234 10.67 -3.05 0.11
CA ASN A 234 9.77 -3.90 -0.66
C ASN A 234 8.34 -3.90 -0.11
N ILE A 235 8.10 -3.22 1.02
CA ILE A 235 6.77 -3.07 1.62
C ILE A 235 6.02 -1.96 0.89
N SER A 236 4.79 -2.26 0.50
CA SER A 236 3.83 -1.32 -0.06
C SER A 236 2.51 -1.43 0.66
N ILE A 237 1.83 -0.29 0.80
CA ILE A 237 0.50 -0.20 1.38
C ILE A 237 -0.44 0.28 0.30
N SER A 238 -1.57 -0.43 0.17
CA SER A 238 -2.59 -0.11 -0.82
C SER A 238 -3.94 -0.02 -0.15
N ASN A 239 -4.63 1.10 -0.39
CA ASN A 239 -5.96 1.36 0.13
C ASN A 239 -6.95 1.32 -1.01
N TYR A 240 -8.06 0.62 -0.82
CA TYR A 240 -9.13 0.52 -1.80
C TYR A 240 -10.47 0.72 -1.11
N ARG A 241 -11.32 1.57 -1.67
CA ARG A 241 -12.72 1.68 -1.27
C ARG A 241 -13.58 1.01 -2.32
N PHE A 242 -14.29 -0.01 -1.87
CA PHE A 242 -15.29 -0.71 -2.66
C PHE A 242 -16.65 -0.09 -2.38
N ILE A 243 -17.47 0.04 -3.41
CA ILE A 243 -18.85 0.50 -3.32
C ILE A 243 -19.75 -0.47 -4.07
N ARG A 244 -20.96 -0.71 -3.53
CA ARG A 244 -22.02 -1.46 -4.18
C ARG A 244 -23.36 -0.82 -3.89
N GLU A 245 -24.23 -0.82 -4.89
CA GLU A 245 -25.62 -0.39 -4.77
C GLU A 245 -26.51 -1.54 -4.29
N PHE A 246 -27.33 -1.26 -3.28
CA PHE A 246 -28.32 -2.16 -2.65
C PHE A 246 -29.74 -1.58 -2.72
N THR A 247 -30.00 -0.72 -3.69
CA THR A 247 -31.34 -0.19 -3.99
C THR A 247 -32.25 -1.36 -4.39
N LYS A 248 -33.50 -1.34 -3.91
CA LYS A 248 -34.45 -2.42 -4.21
C LYS A 248 -34.67 -2.53 -5.73
N GLY A 249 -34.55 -3.74 -6.26
CA GLY A 249 -34.73 -3.99 -7.69
C GLY A 249 -33.50 -3.70 -8.56
N VAL A 250 -32.40 -3.20 -7.97
CA VAL A 250 -31.11 -3.02 -8.67
C VAL A 250 -30.18 -4.17 -8.30
N GLU A 251 -29.67 -4.86 -9.32
CA GLU A 251 -28.59 -5.83 -9.16
C GLU A 251 -27.26 -5.11 -9.33
N GLY A 252 -26.69 -4.63 -8.22
CA GLY A 252 -25.41 -3.94 -8.21
C GLY A 252 -24.24 -4.89 -8.00
N ASP A 253 -23.08 -4.55 -8.59
CA ASP A 253 -21.80 -5.22 -8.35
C ASP A 253 -20.88 -4.38 -7.45
N TRP A 254 -19.90 -5.05 -6.83
CA TRP A 254 -18.83 -4.35 -6.10
C TRP A 254 -17.82 -3.75 -7.06
N THR A 255 -17.64 -2.43 -6.99
CA THR A 255 -16.67 -1.69 -7.80
C THR A 255 -15.77 -0.83 -6.92
N VAL A 256 -14.58 -0.48 -7.41
CA VAL A 256 -13.67 0.42 -6.69
C VAL A 256 -13.96 1.87 -7.06
N ASN A 257 -14.24 2.73 -6.07
CA ASN A 257 -14.47 4.16 -6.28
C ASN A 257 -13.37 5.06 -5.68
N LEU A 258 -12.37 4.48 -5.02
CA LEU A 258 -11.22 5.21 -4.52
C LEU A 258 -10.06 4.24 -4.30
N MET A 259 -8.85 4.65 -4.63
CA MET A 259 -7.67 3.85 -4.35
C MET A 259 -6.42 4.70 -4.16
N ASN A 260 -5.45 4.16 -3.42
CA ASN A 260 -4.16 4.79 -3.24
C ASN A 260 -3.07 3.76 -2.96
N HIS A 261 -1.86 4.01 -3.46
CA HIS A 261 -0.67 3.17 -3.29
C HIS A 261 0.48 4.02 -2.80
N PHE A 262 1.19 3.55 -1.78
CA PHE A 262 2.35 4.25 -1.25
C PHE A 262 3.27 3.28 -0.51
N ARG A 263 4.53 3.68 -0.34
CA ARG A 263 5.51 2.95 0.46
C ARG A 263 5.74 3.71 1.77
N PRO A 264 5.74 3.02 2.92
CA PRO A 264 6.02 3.67 4.21
C PRO A 264 7.36 4.41 4.22
N ILE A 265 8.41 3.84 3.62
CA ILE A 265 9.76 4.41 3.60
C ILE A 265 9.86 5.75 2.84
N ASP A 266 8.95 6.02 1.90
CA ASP A 266 8.94 7.28 1.15
C ASP A 266 8.45 8.48 1.99
N GLU A 267 7.98 8.22 3.22
CA GLU A 267 7.49 9.23 4.16
C GLU A 267 8.59 9.67 5.15
N GLU A 268 9.55 8.80 5.46
CA GLU A 268 10.64 9.10 6.41
C GLU A 268 11.64 10.15 5.89
N THR A 269 11.67 10.42 4.58
CA THR A 269 12.60 11.40 3.97
C THR A 269 12.08 12.85 4.00
N GLN A 270 10.97 13.14 4.70
CA GLN A 270 10.36 14.47 4.76
C GLN A 270 10.60 15.22 6.09
N GLU A 271 11.41 14.69 7.00
CA GLU A 271 11.84 15.36 8.24
C GLU A 271 13.29 15.86 8.18
#